data_AF-A0A9E0HBP8-F1
#
_entry.id   AF-A0A9E0HBP8-F1
#
_cell.length_a   1.000
_cell.length_b   1.000
_cell.length_c   1.000
_cell.angle_alpha   90.00
_cell.angle_beta   90.00
_cell.angle_gamma   90.00
#
_symmetry.space_group_name_H-M   'P 1'
#
loop_
_entity.id
_entity.type
_entity.pdbx_description
1 polymer ?
#
loop_
_entity_poly.entity_id
_entity_poly.type
_entity_poly.pdbx_seq_one_letter_code
_entity_poly.pdbx_strand_id
1 'polypeptide(L)'
;MRRTMLTPTLFATLLTAAGCVGTLESGDDDPNPDPEPTASLGRQQYDREVATIMQSCGGCHEAGGSATAFLGAGGASDNYQVLTTTQRAVIGDFNPTQAPVLIYGVNPAHAGPEFTTAQAATVEDWLIQEAMDRGIDLSGDPPPAPAGRISSRQALAKFSACMNYGDWSANIGNLTMTSWANKNTNNGQQCDTCHAAGDGGFYVYDNGQMMFDMNRTELFMRAFFTTKAVNPADPMSDYMVVPNMTKLRAKGSGQGGLHPNYGVGENDPYFARLQAFYDATMAGLAGCAAPPQFPQ
;
A
#
# COMPACT_ATOMS: atom_id res chain seq x y z
N MET A 1 38.09 -26.47 -51.59
CA MET A 1 38.80 -27.20 -50.52
C MET A 1 38.02 -27.05 -49.23
N ARG A 2 37.39 -28.14 -48.78
CA ARG A 2 36.66 -28.25 -47.51
C ARG A 2 37.65 -28.42 -46.35
N ARG A 3 37.43 -27.73 -45.22
CA ARG A 3 37.82 -28.23 -43.90
C ARG A 3 36.74 -27.90 -42.87
N THR A 4 35.92 -28.90 -42.64
CA THR A 4 35.02 -29.07 -41.49
C THR A 4 35.89 -29.29 -40.25
N MET A 5 35.67 -28.54 -39.17
CA MET A 5 36.17 -28.92 -37.83
C MET A 5 34.99 -29.33 -36.97
N LEU A 6 35.03 -30.59 -36.54
CA LEU A 6 34.17 -31.20 -35.54
C LEU A 6 34.65 -30.77 -34.14
N THR A 7 33.74 -30.27 -33.31
CA THR A 7 33.98 -30.05 -31.88
C THR A 7 33.34 -31.21 -31.11
N PRO A 8 34.07 -31.84 -30.16
CA PRO A 8 33.60 -33.04 -29.48
C PRO A 8 32.54 -32.74 -28.40
N THR A 9 31.57 -33.63 -28.35
CA THR A 9 30.52 -33.79 -27.35
C THR A 9 31.12 -34.14 -25.99
N LEU A 10 30.76 -33.40 -24.94
CA LEU A 10 30.98 -33.80 -23.55
C LEU A 10 29.62 -34.16 -22.93
N PHE A 11 29.38 -35.46 -22.81
CA PHE A 11 28.31 -36.06 -22.03
C PHE A 11 28.65 -35.89 -20.54
N ALA A 12 27.82 -35.12 -19.81
CA ALA A 12 27.80 -35.15 -18.35
C ALA A 12 26.59 -35.98 -17.90
N THR A 13 26.85 -37.24 -17.59
CA THR A 13 25.93 -38.18 -16.98
C THR A 13 25.72 -37.77 -15.51
N LEU A 14 24.54 -37.23 -15.17
CA LEU A 14 24.17 -37.07 -13.76
C LEU A 14 23.47 -38.34 -13.28
N LEU A 15 24.07 -38.94 -12.26
CA LEU A 15 23.67 -40.17 -11.59
C LEU A 15 22.29 -40.02 -10.94
N THR A 16 21.34 -40.86 -11.34
CA THR A 16 20.10 -41.13 -10.59
C THR A 16 20.43 -42.02 -9.40
N ALA A 17 20.31 -41.50 -8.18
CA ALA A 17 20.27 -42.30 -6.97
C ALA A 17 18.83 -42.77 -6.74
N ALA A 18 18.61 -44.07 -6.92
CA ALA A 18 17.43 -44.79 -6.47
C ALA A 18 17.65 -45.33 -5.04
N GLY A 19 16.63 -45.20 -4.19
CA GLY A 19 16.55 -45.75 -2.83
C GLY A 19 15.91 -44.72 -1.88
N CYS A 20 14.70 -44.86 -1.38
CA CYS A 20 13.92 -46.05 -1.06
C CYS A 20 12.49 -46.00 -1.66
N VAL A 21 12.05 -47.14 -2.21
CA VAL A 21 10.65 -47.44 -2.45
C VAL A 21 10.06 -47.87 -1.11
N GLY A 22 9.40 -46.96 -0.41
CA GLY A 22 8.47 -47.29 0.66
C GLY A 22 7.09 -47.47 0.04
N THR A 23 6.58 -48.69 0.05
CA THR A 23 5.18 -49.01 -0.21
C THR A 23 4.31 -48.24 0.80
N LEU A 24 3.58 -47.21 0.36
CA LEU A 24 2.49 -46.65 1.16
C LEU A 24 1.34 -47.64 1.09
N GLU A 25 1.28 -48.50 2.11
CA GLU A 25 0.10 -49.27 2.47
C GLU A 25 -1.11 -48.34 2.52
N SER A 26 -2.13 -48.71 1.75
CA SER A 26 -3.48 -48.22 1.94
C SER A 26 -4.03 -48.91 3.18
N GLY A 27 -4.01 -48.22 4.32
CA GLY A 27 -4.54 -48.76 5.56
C GLY A 27 -3.87 -48.12 6.76
N ASP A 28 -4.40 -46.98 7.16
CA ASP A 28 -4.70 -46.68 8.55
C ASP A 28 -5.71 -45.54 8.52
N ASP A 29 -6.98 -45.87 8.77
CA ASP A 29 -7.97 -44.92 9.23
C ASP A 29 -7.42 -44.34 10.54
N ASP A 30 -6.69 -43.23 10.48
CA ASP A 30 -6.40 -42.44 11.67
C ASP A 30 -7.75 -41.87 12.14
N PRO A 31 -8.33 -42.34 13.25
CA PRO A 31 -9.61 -41.85 13.74
C PRO A 31 -9.52 -40.43 14.28
N ASN A 32 -8.34 -39.80 14.21
CA ASN A 32 -8.07 -38.50 14.77
C ASN A 32 -7.38 -37.60 13.73
N PRO A 33 -8.13 -37.05 12.74
CA PRO A 33 -7.58 -36.03 11.86
C PRO A 33 -6.97 -34.92 12.71
N ASP A 34 -5.73 -34.54 12.42
CA ASP A 34 -5.12 -33.35 13.01
C ASP A 34 -6.12 -32.20 12.91
N PRO A 35 -6.47 -31.52 14.01
CA PRO A 35 -7.46 -30.47 13.97
C PRO A 35 -6.99 -29.41 12.98
N GLU A 36 -7.82 -29.13 11.97
CA GLU A 36 -7.67 -27.99 11.07
C GLU A 36 -7.25 -26.76 11.89
N PRO A 37 -6.21 -26.01 11.47
CA PRO A 37 -5.75 -24.87 12.24
C PRO A 37 -6.91 -23.90 12.43
N THR A 38 -7.36 -23.78 13.68
CA THR A 38 -8.45 -22.88 14.06
C THR A 38 -8.15 -21.48 13.55
N ALA A 39 -9.11 -20.84 12.89
CA ALA A 39 -8.98 -19.46 12.44
C ALA A 39 -8.45 -18.57 13.57
N SER A 40 -7.61 -17.58 13.23
CA SER A 40 -7.02 -16.66 14.21
C SER A 40 -8.11 -15.86 14.95
N LEU A 41 -7.81 -15.31 16.13
CA LEU A 41 -8.81 -14.58 16.94
C LEU A 41 -9.32 -13.33 16.21
N GLY A 42 -8.45 -12.62 15.50
CA GLY A 42 -8.77 -11.46 14.67
C GLY A 42 -9.69 -11.85 13.52
N ARG A 43 -9.44 -13.00 12.88
CA ARG A 43 -10.36 -13.54 11.87
C ARG A 43 -11.73 -13.85 12.48
N GLN A 44 -11.77 -14.52 13.62
CA GLN A 44 -13.03 -14.86 14.30
C GLN A 44 -13.81 -13.59 14.71
N GLN A 45 -13.11 -12.57 15.20
CA GLN A 45 -13.71 -11.29 15.56
C GLN A 45 -14.23 -10.54 14.34
N TYR A 46 -13.50 -10.57 13.22
CA TYR A 46 -13.97 -9.99 11.98
C TYR A 46 -15.29 -10.61 11.55
N ASP A 47 -15.34 -11.95 11.47
CA ASP A 47 -16.50 -12.69 10.99
C ASP A 47 -17.73 -12.46 11.89
N ARG A 48 -17.52 -12.31 13.20
CA ARG A 48 -18.60 -12.12 14.18
C ARG A 48 -19.13 -10.69 14.21
N GLU A 49 -18.27 -9.69 14.11
CA GLU A 49 -18.60 -8.32 14.51
C GLU A 49 -18.30 -7.28 13.42
N VAL A 50 -17.12 -7.35 12.80
CA VAL A 50 -16.68 -6.31 11.85
C VAL A 50 -17.28 -6.47 10.46
N ALA A 51 -17.53 -7.70 10.02
CA ALA A 51 -18.07 -7.97 8.69
C ALA A 51 -19.38 -7.21 8.41
N THR A 52 -20.29 -7.16 9.39
CA THR A 52 -21.56 -6.42 9.28
C THR A 52 -21.34 -4.92 9.25
N ILE A 53 -20.35 -4.40 10.00
CA ILE A 53 -19.97 -2.99 9.98
C ILE A 53 -19.43 -2.62 8.60
N MET A 54 -18.51 -3.41 8.05
CA MET A 54 -17.93 -3.20 6.72
C MET A 54 -18.97 -3.31 5.61
N GLN A 55 -20.00 -4.16 5.77
CA GLN A 55 -21.10 -4.27 4.80
C GLN A 55 -21.86 -2.94 4.61
N SER A 56 -21.88 -2.06 5.62
CA SER A 56 -22.47 -0.72 5.48
C SER A 56 -21.73 0.17 4.47
N CYS A 57 -20.46 -0.13 4.20
CA CYS A 57 -19.65 0.54 3.18
C CYS A 57 -19.86 -0.07 1.77
N GLY A 58 -20.53 -1.23 1.67
CA GLY A 58 -20.70 -2.06 0.47
C GLY A 58 -21.17 -1.29 -0.75
N GLY A 59 -22.28 -0.56 -0.64
CA GLY A 59 -22.90 0.12 -1.78
C GLY A 59 -21.99 1.14 -2.50
N CYS A 60 -20.94 1.62 -1.83
CA CYS A 60 -19.95 2.51 -2.42
C CYS A 60 -18.61 1.82 -2.70
N HIS A 61 -18.18 0.92 -1.81
CA HIS A 61 -16.82 0.39 -1.76
C HIS A 61 -16.69 -1.09 -2.15
N GLU A 62 -17.73 -1.67 -2.75
CA GLU A 62 -17.67 -2.96 -3.43
C GLU A 62 -17.26 -2.83 -4.91
N ALA A 63 -17.00 -3.97 -5.56
CA ALA A 63 -16.71 -4.00 -6.99
C ALA A 63 -17.92 -3.46 -7.80
N GLY A 64 -17.70 -2.38 -8.55
CA GLY A 64 -18.75 -1.71 -9.32
C GLY A 64 -19.53 -0.64 -8.53
N GLY A 65 -19.18 -0.40 -7.28
CA GLY A 65 -19.70 0.71 -6.48
C GLY A 65 -19.22 2.08 -6.98
N SER A 66 -19.76 3.14 -6.38
CA SER A 66 -19.47 4.53 -6.77
C SER A 66 -18.14 5.09 -6.25
N ALA A 67 -17.39 4.33 -5.46
CA ALA A 67 -16.14 4.76 -4.85
C ALA A 67 -15.02 3.71 -5.02
N THR A 68 -13.86 3.98 -4.42
CA THR A 68 -12.72 3.05 -4.51
C THR A 68 -13.07 1.73 -3.83
N ALA A 69 -13.05 0.64 -4.58
CA ALA A 69 -13.38 -0.67 -4.06
C ALA A 69 -12.32 -1.17 -3.06
N PHE A 70 -12.76 -1.49 -1.85
CA PHE A 70 -11.97 -2.19 -0.83
C PHE A 70 -12.71 -3.37 -0.19
N LEU A 71 -13.95 -3.62 -0.62
CA LEU A 71 -14.73 -4.79 -0.25
C LEU A 71 -14.74 -5.77 -1.42
N GLY A 72 -14.67 -7.04 -1.08
CA GLY A 72 -14.74 -8.15 -2.01
C GLY A 72 -16.16 -8.38 -2.52
N ALA A 73 -16.28 -9.05 -3.67
CA ALA A 73 -17.57 -9.42 -4.25
C ALA A 73 -18.17 -10.68 -3.61
N GLY A 74 -17.35 -11.47 -2.90
CA GLY A 74 -17.73 -12.72 -2.25
C GLY A 74 -18.31 -12.57 -0.84
N GLY A 75 -18.66 -11.35 -0.41
CA GLY A 75 -19.19 -11.08 0.93
C GLY A 75 -18.12 -11.09 2.03
N ALA A 76 -18.51 -11.39 3.28
CA ALA A 76 -17.69 -11.17 4.47
C ALA A 76 -16.27 -11.77 4.39
N SER A 77 -16.15 -13.05 4.00
CA SER A 77 -14.83 -13.70 3.92
C SER A 77 -13.93 -13.07 2.85
N ASP A 78 -14.49 -12.61 1.75
CA ASP A 78 -13.74 -11.93 0.69
C ASP A 78 -13.35 -10.52 1.14
N ASN A 79 -14.26 -9.80 1.80
CA ASN A 79 -13.96 -8.51 2.42
C ASN A 79 -12.78 -8.60 3.39
N TYR A 80 -12.77 -9.61 4.26
CA TYR A 80 -11.66 -9.87 5.17
C TYR A 80 -10.34 -10.06 4.40
N GLN A 81 -10.36 -10.93 3.39
CA GLN A 81 -9.16 -11.21 2.60
C GLN A 81 -8.66 -9.95 1.90
N VAL A 82 -9.54 -9.17 1.28
CA VAL A 82 -9.19 -7.92 0.60
C VAL A 82 -8.59 -6.92 1.58
N LEU A 83 -9.27 -6.64 2.71
CA LEU A 83 -8.81 -5.68 3.72
C LEU A 83 -7.46 -6.08 4.33
N THR A 84 -7.26 -7.36 4.64
CA THR A 84 -6.05 -7.83 5.32
C THR A 84 -4.87 -8.14 4.38
N THR A 85 -5.07 -8.16 3.06
CA THR A 85 -4.01 -8.46 2.09
C THR A 85 -3.74 -7.32 1.12
N THR A 86 -4.74 -6.91 0.33
CA THR A 86 -4.56 -5.99 -0.80
C THR A 86 -4.92 -4.55 -0.47
N GLN A 87 -5.76 -4.33 0.55
CA GLN A 87 -6.26 -3.02 0.96
C GLN A 87 -5.88 -2.68 2.40
N ARG A 88 -4.73 -3.18 2.88
CA ARG A 88 -4.21 -2.91 4.24
C ARG A 88 -4.13 -1.41 4.57
N ALA A 89 -3.97 -0.56 3.55
CA ALA A 89 -3.98 0.89 3.72
C ALA A 89 -5.31 1.43 4.28
N VAL A 90 -6.45 0.83 3.96
CA VAL A 90 -7.78 1.23 4.47
C VAL A 90 -7.93 0.95 5.96
N ILE A 91 -7.22 -0.07 6.45
CA ILE A 91 -7.24 -0.50 7.85
C ILE A 91 -5.96 -0.10 8.60
N GLY A 92 -5.17 0.82 8.05
CA GLY A 92 -4.01 1.38 8.74
C GLY A 92 -2.91 0.37 9.03
N ASP A 93 -2.81 -0.68 8.19
CA ASP A 93 -1.89 -1.79 8.42
C ASP A 93 -2.09 -2.51 9.76
N PHE A 94 -3.35 -2.58 10.23
CA PHE A 94 -3.78 -3.07 11.55
C PHE A 94 -3.49 -2.12 12.72
N ASN A 95 -3.04 -0.89 12.46
CA ASN A 95 -2.91 0.14 13.49
C ASN A 95 -4.14 1.06 13.49
N PRO A 96 -4.94 1.07 14.57
CA PRO A 96 -6.14 1.90 14.65
C PRO A 96 -5.89 3.39 14.40
N THR A 97 -4.78 3.93 14.91
CA THR A 97 -4.42 5.35 14.74
C THR A 97 -4.04 5.74 13.32
N GLN A 98 -3.83 4.74 12.46
CA GLN A 98 -3.47 4.90 11.05
C GLN A 98 -4.59 4.51 10.10
N ALA A 99 -5.70 3.98 10.61
CA ALA A 99 -6.73 3.37 9.80
C ALA A 99 -7.70 4.42 9.24
N PRO A 100 -7.67 4.73 7.93
CA PRO A 100 -8.61 5.68 7.33
C PRO A 100 -10.07 5.27 7.55
N VAL A 101 -10.36 3.97 7.64
CA VAL A 101 -11.69 3.45 7.97
C VAL A 101 -12.19 3.83 9.37
N LEU A 102 -11.32 4.31 10.26
CA LEU A 102 -11.71 4.82 11.59
C LEU A 102 -11.81 6.35 11.65
N ILE A 103 -11.30 7.05 10.64
CA ILE A 103 -11.23 8.53 10.62
C ILE A 103 -11.95 9.14 9.41
N TYR A 104 -12.78 8.35 8.71
CA TYR A 104 -13.59 8.86 7.61
C TYR A 104 -14.69 9.75 8.18
N GLY A 105 -14.81 10.97 7.64
CA GLY A 105 -15.75 11.97 8.15
C GLY A 105 -15.16 13.36 8.19
N VAL A 106 -16.00 14.34 7.83
CA VAL A 106 -15.78 15.80 7.74
C VAL A 106 -14.71 16.33 6.77
N ASN A 107 -13.54 15.71 6.57
CA ASN A 107 -12.56 16.25 5.60
C ASN A 107 -11.57 15.21 5.00
N PRO A 108 -11.73 14.83 3.72
CA PRO A 108 -12.83 15.21 2.84
C PRO A 108 -14.15 14.62 3.36
N ALA A 109 -15.25 15.33 3.12
CA ALA A 109 -16.59 14.86 3.47
C ALA A 109 -16.86 13.51 2.79
N HIS A 110 -17.14 12.47 3.59
CA HIS A 110 -17.51 11.16 3.10
C HIS A 110 -19.04 11.04 3.04
N ALA A 111 -19.57 10.56 1.92
CA ALA A 111 -21.00 10.35 1.76
C ALA A 111 -21.41 9.02 2.39
N GLY A 112 -22.16 9.10 3.49
CA GLY A 112 -22.63 7.95 4.25
C GLY A 112 -22.67 8.24 5.75
N PRO A 113 -23.27 7.35 6.56
CA PRO A 113 -23.17 7.48 8.00
C PRO A 113 -21.74 7.21 8.45
N GLU A 114 -21.20 8.12 9.27
CA GLU A 114 -20.01 7.84 10.07
C GLU A 114 -20.26 6.61 10.95
N PHE A 115 -19.20 5.90 11.33
CA PHE A 115 -19.31 4.85 12.33
C PHE A 115 -19.87 5.46 13.61
N THR A 116 -20.85 4.79 14.21
CA THR A 116 -21.18 5.08 15.60
C THR A 116 -19.96 4.81 16.47
N THR A 117 -19.86 5.45 17.63
CA THR A 117 -18.75 5.22 18.58
C THR A 117 -18.55 3.74 18.90
N ALA A 118 -19.64 2.97 19.01
CA ALA A 118 -19.57 1.53 19.26
C ALA A 118 -19.00 0.74 18.06
N GLN A 119 -19.37 1.11 16.84
CA GLN A 119 -18.83 0.48 15.63
C GLN A 119 -17.35 0.79 15.45
N ALA A 120 -16.93 2.05 15.68
CA ALA A 120 -15.53 2.42 15.63
C ALA A 120 -14.69 1.63 16.65
N ALA A 121 -15.17 1.50 17.90
CA ALA A 121 -14.51 0.69 18.93
C ALA A 121 -14.40 -0.79 18.53
N THR A 122 -15.44 -1.36 17.92
CA THR A 122 -15.42 -2.75 17.43
C THR A 122 -14.38 -2.97 16.33
N VAL A 123 -14.29 -2.02 15.39
CA VAL A 123 -13.29 -2.07 14.32
C VAL A 123 -11.89 -1.89 14.90
N GLU A 124 -11.69 -0.96 15.84
CA GLU A 124 -10.43 -0.76 16.56
C GLU A 124 -9.98 -2.03 17.30
N ASP A 125 -10.86 -2.66 18.08
CA ASP A 125 -10.56 -3.92 18.79
C ASP A 125 -10.14 -5.03 17.82
N TRP A 126 -10.80 -5.13 16.67
CA TRP A 126 -10.42 -6.08 15.63
C TRP A 126 -9.05 -5.80 15.02
N LEU A 127 -8.74 -4.54 14.70
CA LEU A 127 -7.41 -4.16 14.23
C LEU A 127 -6.37 -4.52 15.29
N ILE A 128 -6.70 -4.33 16.57
CA ILE A 128 -5.82 -4.71 17.67
C ILE A 128 -5.54 -6.20 17.70
N GLN A 129 -6.59 -7.00 17.61
CA GLN A 129 -6.47 -8.45 17.62
C GLN A 129 -5.76 -9.00 16.37
N GLU A 130 -6.03 -8.45 15.18
CA GLU A 130 -5.32 -8.82 13.94
C GLU A 130 -3.82 -8.56 14.05
N ALA A 131 -3.46 -7.43 14.64
CA ALA A 131 -2.07 -7.12 14.87
C ALA A 131 -1.45 -8.14 15.84
N MET A 132 -2.10 -8.44 16.97
CA MET A 132 -1.63 -9.45 17.92
C MET A 132 -1.44 -10.82 17.27
N ASP A 133 -2.42 -11.30 16.50
CA ASP A 133 -2.36 -12.58 15.79
C ASP A 133 -1.20 -12.65 14.79
N ARG A 134 -0.85 -11.51 14.21
CA ARG A 134 0.23 -11.36 13.23
C ARG A 134 1.58 -11.02 13.87
N GLY A 135 1.63 -10.90 15.20
CA GLY A 135 2.84 -10.49 15.93
C GLY A 135 3.23 -9.03 15.71
N ILE A 136 2.27 -8.17 15.38
CA ILE A 136 2.41 -6.72 15.20
C ILE A 136 2.12 -6.05 16.56
N ASP A 137 3.08 -5.29 17.08
CA ASP A 137 2.97 -4.58 18.35
C ASP A 137 2.19 -3.26 18.20
N LEU A 138 1.14 -3.09 19.00
CA LEU A 138 0.23 -1.93 19.00
C LEU A 138 0.19 -1.15 20.32
N SER A 139 0.95 -1.55 21.33
CA SER A 139 0.78 -1.14 22.74
C SER A 139 1.06 0.33 23.07
N GLY A 140 1.16 1.22 22.08
CA GLY A 140 1.02 2.66 22.31
C GLY A 140 2.15 3.34 23.07
N ASP A 141 3.18 2.62 23.50
CA ASP A 141 4.53 3.12 23.34
C ASP A 141 5.15 2.28 22.21
N PRO A 142 5.65 2.86 21.10
CA PRO A 142 6.67 2.14 20.35
C PRO A 142 7.71 1.71 21.40
N PRO A 143 8.26 0.47 21.40
CA PRO A 143 9.48 0.24 22.18
C PRO A 143 10.38 1.41 21.82
N PRO A 144 10.84 2.24 22.80
CA PRO A 144 11.42 3.53 22.53
C PRO A 144 12.39 3.26 21.42
N ALA A 145 12.02 3.80 20.28
CA ALA A 145 12.66 3.60 19.02
C ALA A 145 14.14 3.82 19.37
N PRO A 146 15.01 2.79 19.55
CA PRO A 146 16.08 2.83 20.56
C PRO A 146 16.78 4.16 20.47
N ALA A 147 16.56 5.00 21.49
CA ALA A 147 16.59 6.47 21.40
C ALA A 147 17.01 7.00 20.00
N GLY A 148 16.03 7.17 19.09
CA GLY A 148 16.30 7.67 17.73
C GLY A 148 15.63 6.96 16.55
N ARG A 149 14.73 5.98 16.72
CA ARG A 149 13.99 5.35 15.58
C ARG A 149 12.66 6.04 15.21
N ILE A 150 12.20 5.84 13.97
CA ILE A 150 10.97 6.45 13.41
C ILE A 150 10.00 5.39 12.85
N SER A 151 8.70 5.47 13.18
CA SER A 151 7.68 4.60 12.58
C SER A 151 7.41 4.94 11.11
N SER A 152 6.79 4.03 10.36
CA SER A 152 6.40 4.27 8.95
C SER A 152 5.57 5.54 8.78
N ARG A 153 4.54 5.71 9.62
CA ARG A 153 3.70 6.91 9.62
C ARG A 153 4.50 8.15 10.02
N GLN A 154 5.36 8.07 11.05
CA GLN A 154 6.20 9.19 11.46
C GLN A 154 7.21 9.58 10.37
N ALA A 155 7.76 8.62 9.63
CA ALA A 155 8.63 8.87 8.49
C ALA A 155 7.88 9.60 7.37
N LEU A 156 6.66 9.15 7.02
CA LEU A 156 5.81 9.86 6.03
C LEU A 156 5.39 11.25 6.51
N ALA A 157 4.96 11.38 7.77
CA ALA A 157 4.54 12.64 8.35
C ALA A 157 5.71 13.63 8.42
N LYS A 158 6.91 13.18 8.81
CA LYS A 158 8.13 13.98 8.80
C LYS A 158 8.48 14.41 7.37
N PHE A 159 8.48 13.49 6.42
CA PHE A 159 8.74 13.82 5.03
C PHE A 159 7.72 14.86 4.51
N SER A 160 6.42 14.65 4.73
CA SER A 160 5.36 15.61 4.38
C SER A 160 5.58 16.99 5.00
N ALA A 161 5.89 17.04 6.29
CA ALA A 161 6.15 18.28 6.99
C ALA A 161 7.36 19.03 6.42
N CYS A 162 8.34 18.30 5.87
CA CYS A 162 9.57 18.83 5.29
C CYS A 162 9.53 19.00 3.77
N MET A 163 8.46 18.56 3.09
CA MET A 163 8.23 18.87 1.68
C MET A 163 8.21 20.39 1.49
N ASN A 164 8.87 20.87 0.44
CA ASN A 164 8.94 22.28 0.12
C ASN A 164 8.25 22.59 -1.21
N TYR A 165 7.44 23.66 -1.24
CA TYR A 165 6.73 24.03 -2.46
C TYR A 165 7.67 24.52 -3.58
N GLY A 166 8.81 25.11 -3.23
CA GLY A 166 9.86 25.47 -4.18
C GLY A 166 10.40 24.26 -4.93
N ASP A 167 10.71 23.17 -4.21
CA ASP A 167 11.14 21.91 -4.83
C ASP A 167 10.01 21.23 -5.62
N TRP A 168 8.76 21.36 -5.16
CA TRP A 168 7.57 20.85 -5.86
C TRP A 168 7.32 21.56 -7.19
N SER A 169 7.46 22.88 -7.20
CA SER A 169 7.24 23.76 -8.35
C SER A 169 8.48 23.92 -9.24
N ALA A 170 9.65 23.43 -8.80
CA ALA A 170 10.87 23.46 -9.59
C ALA A 170 10.69 22.77 -10.94
N ASN A 171 11.17 23.41 -12.00
CA ASN A 171 11.15 22.87 -13.35
C ASN A 171 12.42 22.03 -13.58
N ILE A 172 12.26 20.70 -13.66
CA ILE A 172 13.34 19.75 -13.92
C ILE A 172 12.94 18.93 -15.15
N GLY A 173 13.73 19.00 -16.21
CA GLY A 173 13.43 18.30 -17.46
C GLY A 173 12.13 18.77 -18.14
N ASN A 174 11.81 20.07 -18.04
CA ASN A 174 10.58 20.69 -18.54
C ASN A 174 9.30 20.25 -17.81
N LEU A 175 9.41 19.67 -16.60
CA LEU A 175 8.27 19.25 -15.79
C LEU A 175 8.37 19.76 -14.35
N THR A 176 7.20 19.97 -13.74
CA THR A 176 7.02 20.19 -12.30
C THR A 176 6.29 18.98 -11.70
N MET A 177 6.17 18.89 -10.38
CA MET A 177 5.29 17.87 -9.79
C MET A 177 3.84 18.03 -10.22
N THR A 178 3.38 19.27 -10.41
CA THR A 178 2.04 19.59 -10.96
C THR A 178 1.83 19.03 -12.36
N SER A 179 2.89 18.81 -13.14
CA SER A 179 2.75 18.27 -14.49
C SER A 179 2.03 16.92 -14.53
N TRP A 180 2.09 16.12 -13.44
CA TRP A 180 1.33 14.86 -13.31
C TRP A 180 -0.17 15.02 -13.56
N ALA A 181 -0.77 16.18 -13.23
CA ALA A 181 -2.16 16.51 -13.55
C ALA A 181 -2.44 16.34 -15.05
N ASN A 182 -1.50 16.81 -15.89
CA ASN A 182 -1.62 16.84 -17.35
C ASN A 182 -1.03 15.59 -18.04
N LYS A 183 -0.68 14.54 -17.29
CA LYS A 183 -0.14 13.32 -17.88
C LYS A 183 -1.22 12.62 -18.70
N ASN A 184 -0.98 12.48 -20.01
CA ASN A 184 -1.92 11.84 -20.90
C ASN A 184 -1.98 10.32 -20.64
N THR A 185 -3.20 9.80 -20.68
CA THR A 185 -3.49 8.37 -20.66
C THR A 185 -3.83 7.87 -22.07
N ASN A 186 -3.93 6.55 -22.24
CA ASN A 186 -4.20 5.91 -23.53
C ASN A 186 -5.61 6.13 -24.07
N ASN A 187 -6.54 6.65 -23.26
CA ASN A 187 -7.90 7.00 -23.69
C ASN A 187 -8.03 8.49 -24.08
N GLY A 188 -6.92 9.25 -24.08
CA GLY A 188 -6.90 10.67 -24.42
C GLY A 188 -7.27 11.63 -23.29
N GLN A 189 -7.55 11.13 -22.08
CA GLN A 189 -7.79 11.96 -20.89
C GLN A 189 -6.50 12.21 -20.11
N GLN A 190 -6.54 13.26 -19.28
CA GLN A 190 -5.48 13.63 -18.34
C GLN A 190 -5.83 13.14 -16.93
N CYS A 191 -4.83 13.04 -16.05
CA CYS A 191 -5.05 12.50 -14.71
C CYS A 191 -5.98 13.37 -13.86
N ASP A 192 -5.89 14.70 -13.98
CA ASP A 192 -6.74 15.65 -13.26
C ASP A 192 -8.24 15.49 -13.56
N THR A 193 -8.59 15.05 -14.77
CA THR A 193 -9.98 14.83 -15.21
C THR A 193 -10.71 13.82 -14.30
N CYS A 194 -9.98 12.90 -13.66
CA CYS A 194 -10.54 11.95 -12.70
C CYS A 194 -10.05 12.20 -11.26
N HIS A 195 -8.89 12.82 -11.06
CA HIS A 195 -8.23 12.87 -9.75
C HIS A 195 -8.12 14.29 -9.16
N ALA A 196 -8.76 15.30 -9.76
CA ALA A 196 -8.84 16.66 -9.20
C ALA A 196 -9.57 16.73 -7.85
N ALA A 197 -10.43 15.74 -7.56
CA ALA A 197 -11.14 15.61 -6.29
C ALA A 197 -10.48 14.62 -5.31
N GLY A 198 -9.40 13.95 -5.70
CA GLY A 198 -8.74 12.95 -4.84
C GLY A 198 -9.22 11.51 -5.02
N ASP A 199 -10.02 11.21 -6.05
CA ASP A 199 -10.56 9.86 -6.28
C ASP A 199 -9.45 8.79 -6.27
N GLY A 200 -9.71 7.62 -5.68
CA GLY A 200 -8.69 6.57 -5.56
C GLY A 200 -7.59 6.85 -4.53
N GLY A 201 -7.76 7.88 -3.68
CA GLY A 201 -6.70 8.35 -2.78
C GLY A 201 -5.51 8.92 -3.55
N PHE A 202 -5.77 9.50 -4.73
CA PHE A 202 -4.79 10.17 -5.57
C PHE A 202 -5.31 11.56 -5.91
N TYR A 203 -4.60 12.59 -5.46
CA TYR A 203 -4.97 13.97 -5.72
C TYR A 203 -3.99 14.59 -6.74
N VAL A 204 -4.46 14.89 -7.94
CA VAL A 204 -3.70 15.67 -8.92
C VAL A 204 -4.59 16.74 -9.53
N TYR A 205 -4.09 17.97 -9.54
CA TYR A 205 -4.83 19.14 -9.98
C TYR A 205 -3.87 20.14 -10.64
N ASP A 206 -4.35 20.91 -11.60
CA ASP A 206 -3.53 21.85 -12.38
C ASP A 206 -3.03 23.05 -11.56
N ASN A 207 -3.67 23.34 -10.43
CA ASN A 207 -3.17 24.27 -9.42
C ASN A 207 -2.07 23.60 -8.58
N GLY A 208 -0.81 23.99 -8.83
CA GLY A 208 0.34 23.41 -8.17
C GLY A 208 0.37 23.56 -6.65
N GLN A 209 -0.09 24.70 -6.11
CA GLN A 209 -0.13 24.94 -4.67
C GLN A 209 -1.15 24.02 -3.99
N MET A 210 -2.36 23.95 -4.54
CA MET A 210 -3.41 23.07 -4.03
C MET A 210 -2.99 21.60 -4.12
N MET A 211 -2.39 21.19 -5.24
CA MET A 211 -1.88 19.83 -5.40
C MET A 211 -0.79 19.52 -4.37
N PHE A 212 0.12 20.47 -4.10
CA PHE A 212 1.15 20.32 -3.07
C PHE A 212 0.54 20.17 -1.67
N ASP A 213 -0.37 21.07 -1.29
CA ASP A 213 -1.00 21.06 0.03
C ASP A 213 -1.77 19.76 0.27
N MET A 214 -2.54 19.31 -0.71
CA MET A 214 -3.29 18.05 -0.62
C MET A 214 -2.36 16.84 -0.54
N ASN A 215 -1.30 16.77 -1.36
CA ASN A 215 -0.35 15.65 -1.33
C ASN A 215 0.58 15.62 -0.11
N ARG A 216 0.48 16.61 0.78
CA ARG A 216 1.08 16.56 2.12
C ARG A 216 0.16 15.96 3.17
N THR A 217 -1.12 15.80 2.90
CA THR A 217 -2.02 15.10 3.85
C THR A 217 -1.75 13.59 3.83
N GLU A 218 -2.08 12.92 4.94
CA GLU A 218 -1.86 11.47 5.08
C GLU A 218 -2.54 10.65 3.97
N LEU A 219 -3.74 11.08 3.56
CA LEU A 219 -4.55 10.37 2.57
C LEU A 219 -3.88 10.35 1.20
N PHE A 220 -3.45 11.51 0.70
CA PHE A 220 -2.99 11.65 -0.68
C PHE A 220 -1.49 11.44 -0.86
N MET A 221 -0.69 11.69 0.17
CA MET A 221 0.76 11.49 0.10
C MET A 221 1.13 10.06 -0.32
N ARG A 222 0.33 9.08 0.09
CA ARG A 222 0.55 7.65 -0.17
C ARG A 222 0.47 7.27 -1.66
N ALA A 223 -0.04 8.15 -2.51
CA ALA A 223 -0.06 7.93 -3.94
C ALA A 223 1.31 8.13 -4.60
N PHE A 224 2.04 9.17 -4.21
CA PHE A 224 3.39 9.45 -4.74
C PHE A 224 4.50 8.85 -3.90
N PHE A 225 4.28 8.67 -2.60
CA PHE A 225 5.29 8.20 -1.66
C PHE A 225 4.77 7.04 -0.84
N THR A 226 5.66 6.20 -0.37
CA THR A 226 5.38 5.13 0.58
C THR A 226 6.57 5.00 1.51
N THR A 227 6.52 4.06 2.45
CA THR A 227 7.68 3.68 3.25
C THR A 227 8.15 2.30 2.93
N LYS A 228 9.43 2.07 3.18
CA LYS A 228 10.00 0.74 3.29
C LYS A 228 10.83 0.66 4.56
N ALA A 229 10.87 -0.53 5.14
CA ALA A 229 11.83 -0.88 6.16
C ALA A 229 13.26 -0.66 5.63
N VAL A 230 14.12 -0.02 6.42
CA VAL A 230 15.55 0.13 6.11
C VAL A 230 16.21 -1.25 6.05
N ASN A 231 15.80 -2.17 6.94
CA ASN A 231 16.19 -3.57 6.91
C ASN A 231 14.93 -4.45 6.83
N PRO A 232 14.57 -4.99 5.65
CA PRO A 232 13.38 -5.81 5.47
C PRO A 232 13.38 -7.12 6.29
N ALA A 233 14.55 -7.60 6.71
CA ALA A 233 14.67 -8.81 7.52
C ALA A 233 14.51 -8.53 9.02
N ASP A 234 14.47 -7.25 9.42
CA ASP A 234 14.29 -6.83 10.80
C ASP A 234 12.93 -6.12 10.94
N PRO A 235 11.94 -6.77 11.59
CA PRO A 235 10.62 -6.17 11.81
C PRO A 235 10.69 -4.91 12.69
N MET A 236 11.83 -4.64 13.35
CA MET A 236 12.08 -3.47 14.20
C MET A 236 12.91 -2.38 13.54
N SER A 237 13.21 -2.49 12.24
CA SER A 237 14.04 -1.51 11.55
C SER A 237 13.35 -0.16 11.35
N ASP A 238 14.16 0.89 11.23
CA ASP A 238 13.68 2.21 10.84
C ASP A 238 12.95 2.17 9.50
N TYR A 239 12.08 3.16 9.27
CA TYR A 239 11.43 3.34 7.98
C TYR A 239 12.02 4.52 7.23
N MET A 240 12.25 4.33 5.94
CA MET A 240 12.55 5.44 5.03
C MET A 240 11.38 5.66 4.09
N VAL A 241 11.10 6.92 3.80
CA VAL A 241 10.20 7.27 2.70
C VAL A 241 10.89 6.95 1.38
N VAL A 242 10.13 6.46 0.42
CA VAL A 242 10.54 6.23 -0.96
C VAL A 242 9.42 6.63 -1.91
N PRO A 243 9.71 6.98 -3.17
CA PRO A 243 8.67 7.14 -4.18
C PRO A 243 7.90 5.84 -4.37
N ASN A 244 6.57 5.93 -4.51
CA ASN A 244 5.68 4.79 -4.71
C ASN A 244 5.65 4.35 -6.18
N MET A 245 6.83 4.09 -6.75
CA MET A 245 6.99 3.72 -8.15
C MET A 245 6.24 2.44 -8.49
N THR A 246 6.14 1.49 -7.56
CA THR A 246 5.39 0.24 -7.74
C THR A 246 3.91 0.51 -7.98
N LYS A 247 3.25 1.31 -7.12
CA LYS A 247 1.83 1.68 -7.30
C LYS A 247 1.62 2.41 -8.62
N LEU A 248 2.46 3.41 -8.92
CA LEU A 248 2.33 4.20 -10.15
C LEU A 248 2.54 3.34 -11.40
N ARG A 249 3.54 2.47 -11.42
CA ARG A 249 3.76 1.54 -12.54
C ARG A 249 2.59 0.56 -12.71
N ALA A 250 2.08 0.00 -11.62
CA ALA A 250 0.92 -0.88 -11.64
C ALA A 250 -0.33 -0.19 -12.21
N LYS A 251 -0.61 1.04 -11.79
CA LYS A 251 -1.75 1.81 -12.33
C LYS A 251 -1.55 2.21 -13.78
N GLY A 252 -0.35 2.64 -14.17
CA GLY A 252 -0.06 3.00 -15.55
C GLY A 252 -0.02 1.83 -16.53
N SER A 253 0.25 0.61 -16.05
CA SER A 253 0.15 -0.62 -16.86
C SER A 253 -1.26 -1.21 -16.94
N GLY A 254 -2.26 -0.58 -16.30
CA GLY A 254 -3.64 -1.05 -16.29
C GLY A 254 -3.91 -2.22 -15.33
N GLN A 255 -3.02 -2.46 -14.37
CA GLN A 255 -3.22 -3.53 -13.40
C GLN A 255 -4.51 -3.28 -12.58
N GLY A 256 -5.42 -4.25 -12.64
CA GLY A 256 -6.75 -4.17 -12.03
C GLY A 256 -7.87 -3.74 -13.00
N GLY A 257 -7.57 -3.47 -14.28
CA GLY A 257 -8.56 -3.39 -15.37
C GLY A 257 -9.46 -2.15 -15.42
N LEU A 258 -9.50 -1.34 -14.35
CA LEU A 258 -10.39 -0.17 -14.24
C LEU A 258 -9.69 1.19 -14.42
N HIS A 259 -8.37 1.20 -14.62
CA HIS A 259 -7.59 2.44 -14.75
C HIS A 259 -7.02 2.57 -16.18
N PRO A 260 -7.20 3.72 -16.87
CA PRO A 260 -6.57 3.97 -18.16
C PRO A 260 -5.05 3.82 -18.08
N ASN A 261 -4.42 3.24 -19.10
CA ASN A 261 -2.97 3.08 -19.13
C ASN A 261 -2.31 4.43 -19.37
N TYR A 262 -1.08 4.61 -18.89
CA TYR A 262 -0.26 5.77 -19.22
C TYR A 262 1.19 5.36 -19.37
N GLY A 263 2.03 6.25 -19.91
CA GLY A 263 3.45 6.01 -20.04
C GLY A 263 4.09 5.63 -18.71
N VAL A 264 4.74 4.46 -18.65
CA VAL A 264 5.49 3.98 -17.50
C VAL A 264 6.86 3.50 -17.96
N GLY A 265 7.90 3.77 -17.18
CA GLY A 265 9.25 3.30 -17.50
C GLY A 265 10.34 4.14 -16.87
N GLU A 266 11.58 3.67 -16.97
CA GLU A 266 12.77 4.39 -16.47
C GLU A 266 13.03 5.68 -17.25
N ASN A 267 12.61 5.73 -18.51
CA ASN A 267 12.73 6.91 -19.38
C ASN A 267 11.52 7.84 -19.30
N ASP A 268 10.55 7.58 -18.42
CA ASP A 268 9.40 8.45 -18.27
C ASP A 268 9.78 9.71 -17.47
N PRO A 269 9.68 10.91 -18.05
CA PRO A 269 10.17 12.13 -17.41
C PRO A 269 9.35 12.50 -16.16
N TYR A 270 8.12 12.00 -16.01
CA TYR A 270 7.31 12.21 -14.81
C TYR A 270 7.83 11.42 -13.61
N PHE A 271 8.33 10.20 -13.86
CA PHE A 271 8.96 9.36 -12.83
C PHE A 271 10.32 9.96 -12.42
N ALA A 272 11.11 10.42 -13.38
CA ALA A 272 12.34 11.16 -13.10
C ALA A 272 12.06 12.44 -12.29
N ARG A 273 10.98 13.17 -12.60
CA ARG A 273 10.57 14.37 -11.86
C ARG A 273 10.15 14.06 -10.42
N LEU A 274 9.41 12.97 -10.20
CA LEU A 274 9.04 12.49 -8.86
C LEU A 274 10.28 12.09 -8.06
N GLN A 275 11.22 11.37 -8.68
CA GLN A 275 12.49 11.03 -8.04
C GLN A 275 13.29 12.28 -7.65
N ALA A 276 13.40 13.26 -8.54
CA ALA A 276 14.11 14.50 -8.25
C ALA A 276 13.48 15.30 -7.10
N PHE A 277 12.14 15.33 -7.01
CA PHE A 277 11.46 15.94 -5.85
C PHE A 277 11.78 15.21 -4.55
N TYR A 278 11.74 13.88 -4.59
CA TYR A 278 12.09 13.05 -3.45
C TYR A 278 13.53 13.30 -3.00
N ASP A 279 14.49 13.31 -3.93
CA ASP A 279 15.91 13.53 -3.62
C ASP A 279 16.12 14.91 -2.99
N ALA A 280 15.47 15.96 -3.50
CA ALA A 280 15.51 17.30 -2.93
C ALA A 280 14.93 17.34 -1.50
N THR A 281 13.77 16.71 -1.29
CA THR A 281 13.15 16.63 0.04
C THR A 281 14.04 15.85 1.03
N MET A 282 14.64 14.73 0.60
CA MET A 282 15.54 13.94 1.43
C MET A 282 16.83 14.69 1.78
N ALA A 283 17.37 15.49 0.85
CA ALA A 283 18.54 16.34 1.11
C ALA A 283 18.25 17.41 2.17
N GLY A 284 17.03 17.96 2.19
CA GLY A 284 16.57 18.93 3.20
C GLY A 284 16.15 18.29 4.53
N LEU A 285 15.86 16.99 4.56
CA LEU A 285 15.22 16.31 5.68
C LEU A 285 16.03 16.41 6.99
N ALA A 286 17.35 16.29 6.91
CA ALA A 286 18.25 16.37 8.07
C ALA A 286 18.24 17.75 8.75
N GLY A 287 18.02 18.83 7.98
CA GLY A 287 17.95 20.21 8.49
C GLY A 287 16.53 20.66 8.87
N CYS A 288 15.51 19.85 8.58
CA CYS A 288 14.13 20.21 8.81
C CYS A 288 13.73 20.05 10.28
N ALA A 289 13.36 21.15 10.93
CA ALA A 289 12.92 21.16 12.33
C ALA A 289 11.44 20.81 12.55
N ALA A 290 10.66 20.62 11.46
CA ALA A 290 9.22 20.38 11.57
C ALA A 290 8.91 19.08 12.34
N PRO A 291 7.89 19.05 13.21
CA PRO A 291 7.49 17.83 13.90
C PRO A 291 7.00 16.78 12.88
N PRO A 292 7.06 15.48 13.22
CA PRO A 292 6.56 14.40 12.36
C PRO A 292 5.02 14.35 12.41
N GLN A 293 4.37 15.39 11.89
CA GLN A 293 2.91 15.54 11.84
C GLN A 293 2.50 15.94 10.43
N PHE A 294 1.44 15.31 9.91
CA PHE A 294 0.82 15.75 8.68
C PHE A 294 0.18 17.13 8.90
N PRO A 295 0.24 18.04 7.91
CA PRO A 295 -0.58 19.24 7.91
C PRO A 295 -2.06 18.88 8.03
N GLN A 296 -2.80 19.66 8.83
CA GLN A 296 -4.25 19.60 8.92
C GLN A 296 -4.91 20.42 7.81
#